data_AF-A0A7X9RK10-F1
#
_entry.id   AF-A0A7X9RK10-F1
#
_cell.length_a   1.000
_cell.length_b   1.000
_cell.length_c   1.000
_cell.angle_alpha   90.00
_cell.angle_beta   90.00
_cell.angle_gamma   90.00
#
_symmetry.space_group_name_H-M   'P 1'
#
loop_
_entity.id
_entity.type
_entity.pdbx_description
1 polymer ?
#
loop_
_entity_poly.entity_id
_entity_poly.type
_entity_poly.pdbx_seq_one_letter_code
_entity_poly.pdbx_strand_id
1 'polypeptide(L)'
;MVTFDGVWGCKIILSFAGNPSFHYTQNIDYDFYWKDCSLLIRNNRYYLVDEDLADGSQITEYHQWFTADQISFWVLPKCDPLLPSNKVVPFQQSGKLRLAEVAFEEYGKLYTYACPDRSMTEDDWVMVPVGKENVLKEAQIINIYESYPETLHLDFSLSKLKTVAKLYSTFNEERAIERVLTLMDKKVLDFSKVDPNFKEGTYHMLETPMGYFWIELNQQPIPMKITQYSFVDDEYSVDCVLKMQPIGVTPDKIKTLKLLSNIDLTTWNEVDVVSDEFGEGYQWEKDGLTFGASGIITNFDGCEVSSSEHYLPFYDYWRTEMYNRNPDYYGFMIAWKKFVSIEDLSIDFALT
;
A
#
# COMPACT_ATOMS: atom_id res chain seq x y z
N MET A 1 -18.39 14.03 -22.77
CA MET A 1 -18.16 14.08 -21.31
C MET A 1 -16.71 13.72 -21.11
N VAL A 2 -15.93 14.54 -20.43
CA VAL A 2 -14.50 14.32 -20.16
C VAL A 2 -14.34 14.07 -18.68
N THR A 3 -13.53 13.09 -18.31
CA THR A 3 -13.33 12.67 -16.92
C THR A 3 -11.86 12.79 -16.58
N PHE A 4 -11.56 13.48 -15.49
CA PHE A 4 -10.21 13.61 -14.94
C PHE A 4 -10.12 12.83 -13.64
N ASP A 5 -9.15 11.95 -13.55
CA ASP A 5 -8.72 11.36 -12.28
C ASP A 5 -7.62 12.28 -11.73
N GLY A 6 -8.02 13.25 -10.90
CA GLY A 6 -7.12 14.29 -10.45
C GLY A 6 -6.05 13.73 -9.51
N VAL A 7 -4.81 14.23 -9.66
CA VAL A 7 -3.67 14.00 -8.74
C VAL A 7 -4.00 14.44 -7.29
N TRP A 8 -5.10 15.17 -7.10
CA TRP A 8 -5.50 15.83 -5.85
C TRP A 8 -6.64 15.09 -5.10
N GLY A 9 -6.89 13.81 -5.40
CA GLY A 9 -7.85 12.99 -4.65
C GLY A 9 -9.33 13.24 -4.95
N CYS A 10 -9.65 13.75 -6.15
CA CYS A 10 -11.02 13.93 -6.63
C CYS A 10 -11.15 13.54 -8.12
N LYS A 11 -12.35 13.12 -8.51
CA LYS A 11 -12.72 12.86 -9.90
C LYS A 11 -13.48 14.06 -10.43
N ILE A 12 -12.99 14.71 -11.48
CA ILE A 12 -13.68 15.85 -12.10
C ILE A 12 -14.35 15.38 -13.38
N ILE A 13 -15.66 15.55 -13.48
CA ILE A 13 -16.42 15.27 -14.69
C ILE A 13 -16.78 16.60 -15.33
N LEU A 14 -16.43 16.77 -16.61
CA LEU A 14 -16.81 17.91 -17.43
C LEU A 14 -17.82 17.47 -18.49
N SER A 15 -18.96 18.16 -18.56
CA SER A 15 -19.93 18.05 -19.64
C SER A 15 -19.89 19.29 -20.52
N PHE A 16 -19.76 19.05 -21.82
CA PHE A 16 -19.69 20.06 -22.88
C PHE A 16 -21.03 20.07 -23.63
N ALA A 17 -21.69 21.23 -23.70
CA ALA A 17 -23.04 21.39 -24.25
C ALA A 17 -23.18 22.63 -25.15
N GLY A 18 -24.30 22.72 -25.88
CA GLY A 18 -24.51 23.69 -26.96
C GLY A 18 -24.01 23.11 -28.28
N ASN A 19 -22.92 23.65 -28.84
CA ASN A 19 -22.27 23.12 -30.04
C ASN A 19 -20.89 22.53 -29.70
N PRO A 20 -20.81 21.29 -29.17
CA PRO A 20 -19.53 20.66 -28.87
C PRO A 20 -18.76 20.32 -30.15
N SER A 21 -17.45 20.50 -30.12
CA SER A 21 -16.51 20.07 -31.17
C SER A 21 -15.21 19.60 -30.52
N PHE A 22 -14.43 18.80 -31.24
CA PHE A 22 -13.16 18.28 -30.75
C PHE A 22 -12.16 18.12 -31.89
N HIS A 23 -10.88 18.17 -31.54
CA HIS A 23 -9.76 17.94 -32.45
C HIS A 23 -8.72 17.06 -31.77
N TYR A 24 -8.18 16.09 -32.51
CA TYR A 24 -7.21 15.12 -32.01
C TYR A 24 -6.22 14.77 -33.13
N THR A 25 -5.00 14.40 -32.76
CA THR A 25 -3.88 14.16 -33.70
C THR A 25 -3.45 12.70 -33.79
N GLN A 26 -4.02 11.78 -32.99
CA GLN A 26 -3.62 10.36 -32.90
C GLN A 26 -4.74 9.36 -33.23
N ASN A 27 -4.38 8.11 -33.54
CA ASN A 27 -5.31 7.04 -33.95
C ASN A 27 -6.21 6.58 -32.78
N ILE A 28 -7.50 6.34 -33.06
CA ILE A 28 -8.61 6.19 -32.08
C ILE A 28 -8.64 4.81 -31.39
N ASP A 29 -7.59 4.00 -31.51
CA ASP A 29 -7.58 2.60 -31.04
C ASP A 29 -7.23 2.42 -29.55
N TYR A 30 -6.99 3.52 -28.81
CA TYR A 30 -6.62 3.51 -27.39
C TYR A 30 -7.48 4.48 -26.57
N ASP A 31 -7.62 4.20 -25.27
CA ASP A 31 -8.18 5.16 -24.32
C ASP A 31 -7.27 6.40 -24.25
N PHE A 32 -7.91 7.56 -24.42
CA PHE A 32 -7.26 8.85 -24.58
C PHE A 32 -6.78 9.40 -23.22
N TYR A 33 -5.48 9.68 -23.08
CA TYR A 33 -4.88 10.16 -21.84
C TYR A 33 -4.13 11.48 -22.03
N TRP A 34 -4.45 12.46 -21.17
CA TRP A 34 -3.77 13.75 -21.08
C TRP A 34 -2.98 13.80 -19.80
N LYS A 35 -1.68 14.14 -19.89
CA LYS A 35 -0.86 14.36 -18.70
C LYS A 35 -1.31 15.63 -17.98
N ASP A 36 -1.52 16.69 -18.75
CA ASP A 36 -1.86 18.03 -18.27
C ASP A 36 -2.95 18.63 -19.18
N CYS A 37 -3.75 19.57 -18.68
CA CYS A 37 -4.69 20.29 -19.53
C CYS A 37 -5.01 21.69 -19.02
N SER A 38 -5.32 22.60 -19.94
CA SER A 38 -5.84 23.94 -19.61
C SER A 38 -7.30 24.10 -20.05
N LEU A 39 -8.12 24.67 -19.16
CA LEU A 39 -9.48 25.12 -19.49
C LEU A 39 -9.46 26.64 -19.76
N LEU A 40 -9.72 27.01 -21.00
CA LEU A 40 -9.59 28.37 -21.54
C LEU A 40 -10.92 28.88 -22.08
N ILE A 41 -11.10 30.20 -22.10
CA ILE A 41 -12.26 30.85 -22.72
C ILE A 41 -11.77 31.70 -23.90
N ARG A 42 -12.26 31.40 -25.12
CA ARG A 42 -11.94 32.14 -26.34
C ARG A 42 -13.19 32.35 -27.19
N ASN A 43 -13.44 33.57 -27.66
CA ASN A 43 -14.61 33.91 -28.48
C ASN A 43 -15.95 33.44 -27.88
N ASN A 44 -16.11 33.61 -26.56
CA ASN A 44 -17.29 33.18 -25.81
C ASN A 44 -17.56 31.66 -25.85
N ARG A 45 -16.50 30.86 -26.07
CA ARG A 45 -16.53 29.40 -26.04
C ARG A 45 -15.46 28.88 -25.10
N TYR A 46 -15.75 27.74 -24.47
CA TYR A 46 -14.81 27.02 -23.63
C TYR A 46 -13.94 26.12 -24.49
N TYR A 47 -12.65 26.03 -24.16
CA TYR A 47 -11.67 25.14 -24.76
C TYR A 47 -10.97 24.38 -23.65
N LEU A 48 -10.89 23.07 -23.76
CA LEU A 48 -10.12 22.21 -22.89
C LEU A 48 -9.02 21.60 -23.76
N VAL A 49 -7.76 21.90 -23.46
CA VAL A 49 -6.61 21.65 -24.35
C VAL A 49 -5.59 20.75 -23.66
N ASP A 50 -5.03 19.78 -24.39
CA ASP A 50 -3.99 18.83 -23.97
C ASP A 50 -2.59 19.45 -23.84
N GLU A 51 -2.48 20.55 -23.12
CA GLU A 51 -1.21 21.20 -22.77
C GLU A 51 -1.47 22.27 -21.70
N ASP A 52 -0.44 22.62 -20.93
CA ASP A 52 -0.50 23.75 -20.01
C ASP A 52 -0.24 25.08 -20.76
N LEU A 53 -1.31 25.68 -21.27
CA LEU A 53 -1.29 26.93 -22.01
C LEU A 53 -1.69 28.12 -21.13
N ALA A 54 -0.99 29.24 -21.31
CA ALA A 54 -1.27 30.47 -20.59
C ALA A 54 -2.56 31.17 -21.07
N ASP A 55 -2.87 31.08 -22.37
CA ASP A 55 -4.13 31.61 -22.93
C ASP A 55 -4.56 30.93 -24.25
N GLY A 56 -5.82 31.16 -24.65
CA GLY A 56 -6.42 30.52 -25.83
C GLY A 56 -5.88 30.98 -27.18
N SER A 57 -5.02 32.00 -27.25
CA SER A 57 -4.40 32.45 -28.51
C SER A 57 -3.31 31.49 -29.00
N GLN A 58 -2.80 30.64 -28.11
CA GLN A 58 -1.75 29.66 -28.37
C GLN A 58 -2.28 28.36 -28.99
N ILE A 59 -3.60 28.15 -29.04
CA ILE A 59 -4.20 26.95 -29.63
C ILE A 59 -3.99 26.95 -31.15
N THR A 60 -3.18 26.00 -31.62
CA THR A 60 -2.89 25.71 -33.03
C THR A 60 -3.52 24.38 -33.48
N GLU A 61 -3.39 24.04 -34.77
CA GLU A 61 -3.83 22.75 -35.35
C GLU A 61 -3.13 21.51 -34.76
N TYR A 62 -2.01 21.70 -34.05
CA TYR A 62 -1.25 20.62 -33.42
C TYR A 62 -1.74 20.26 -32.03
N HIS A 63 -2.55 21.12 -31.41
CA HIS A 63 -3.09 20.88 -30.07
C HIS A 63 -4.36 20.05 -30.15
N GLN A 64 -4.51 19.11 -29.22
CA GLN A 64 -5.76 18.38 -29.06
C GLN A 64 -6.68 19.16 -28.13
N TRP A 65 -7.96 19.25 -28.48
CA TRP A 65 -8.90 20.04 -27.67
C TRP A 65 -10.34 19.58 -27.77
N PHE A 66 -11.11 19.87 -26.73
CA PHE A 66 -12.57 19.91 -26.75
C PHE A 66 -13.04 21.35 -26.63
N THR A 67 -14.09 21.73 -27.36
CA THR A 67 -14.72 23.04 -27.23
C THR A 67 -16.23 22.93 -27.19
N ALA A 68 -16.88 23.83 -26.45
CA ALA A 68 -18.33 24.00 -26.49
C ALA A 68 -18.75 25.40 -26.05
N ASP A 69 -20.03 25.73 -26.25
CA ASP A 69 -20.61 27.00 -25.80
C ASP A 69 -20.83 27.02 -24.29
N GLN A 70 -21.07 25.85 -23.70
CA GLN A 70 -21.36 25.70 -22.27
C GLN A 70 -20.56 24.55 -21.70
N ILE A 71 -20.06 24.75 -20.48
CA ILE A 71 -19.46 23.71 -19.67
C ILE A 71 -20.21 23.60 -18.36
N SER A 72 -20.46 22.36 -17.94
CA SER A 72 -20.87 22.04 -16.58
C SER A 72 -19.83 21.10 -15.99
N PHE A 73 -19.50 21.29 -14.72
CA PHE A 73 -18.52 20.45 -14.05
C PHE A 73 -19.09 19.88 -12.76
N TRP A 74 -18.66 18.66 -12.45
CA TRP A 74 -18.87 18.02 -11.16
C TRP A 74 -17.50 17.66 -10.62
N VAL A 75 -17.17 18.22 -9.46
CA VAL A 75 -16.03 17.75 -8.67
C VAL A 75 -16.59 16.70 -7.73
N LEU A 76 -16.29 15.44 -8.01
CA LEU A 76 -16.60 14.33 -7.14
C LEU A 76 -15.39 14.14 -6.21
N PRO A 77 -15.46 14.54 -4.93
CA PRO A 77 -14.45 14.10 -3.98
C PRO A 77 -14.40 12.57 -4.02
N LYS A 78 -13.22 11.96 -3.84
CA LYS A 78 -13.11 10.49 -3.74
C LYS A 78 -13.77 10.05 -2.43
N CYS A 79 -15.10 9.92 -2.48
CA CYS A 79 -16.00 9.42 -1.47
C CYS A 79 -17.14 8.73 -2.22
N ASP A 80 -17.30 7.45 -1.91
CA ASP A 80 -18.26 6.48 -2.44
C ASP A 80 -19.66 7.09 -2.65
N PRO A 81 -20.26 7.00 -3.85
CA PRO A 81 -21.61 7.47 -4.08
C PRO A 81 -22.61 6.41 -3.61
N LEU A 82 -23.65 6.83 -2.88
CA LEU A 82 -25.05 6.65 -3.25
C LEU A 82 -25.97 6.96 -2.05
N LEU A 83 -26.80 8.00 -2.19
CA LEU A 83 -28.17 8.15 -1.64
C LEU A 83 -28.84 9.36 -2.35
N PRO A 84 -30.18 9.52 -2.40
CA PRO A 84 -31.27 8.58 -2.09
C PRO A 84 -32.37 8.51 -3.19
N SER A 85 -33.28 7.53 -3.09
CA SER A 85 -34.66 7.69 -3.59
C SER A 85 -35.68 7.42 -2.49
N ASN A 86 -36.70 8.27 -2.44
CA ASN A 86 -37.66 8.53 -1.36
C ASN A 86 -38.30 7.30 -0.66
N LYS A 87 -38.28 7.28 0.69
CA LYS A 87 -39.42 7.05 1.64
C LYS A 87 -38.92 6.82 3.10
N VAL A 88 -39.83 7.03 4.06
CA VAL A 88 -39.65 7.38 5.49
C VAL A 88 -39.23 6.23 6.46
N VAL A 89 -38.13 6.44 7.22
CA VAL A 89 -37.80 6.30 8.70
C VAL A 89 -38.54 5.22 9.54
N PRO A 90 -37.93 4.41 10.49
CA PRO A 90 -37.02 4.83 11.59
C PRO A 90 -35.97 3.84 12.22
N PHE A 91 -34.78 4.35 12.57
CA PHE A 91 -34.20 4.56 13.93
C PHE A 91 -32.73 5.03 13.76
N GLN A 92 -32.44 6.30 14.02
CA GLN A 92 -31.13 6.92 13.78
C GLN A 92 -30.21 6.84 15.00
N GLN A 93 -29.07 6.16 14.87
CA GLN A 93 -27.82 6.66 15.46
C GLN A 93 -27.24 7.63 14.42
N SER A 94 -27.40 8.94 14.64
CA SER A 94 -26.92 9.96 13.71
C SER A 94 -25.41 10.13 13.86
N GLY A 95 -24.64 9.56 12.93
CA GLY A 95 -23.19 9.76 12.86
C GLY A 95 -22.46 8.57 12.25
N LYS A 96 -21.22 8.80 11.81
CA LYS A 96 -20.35 7.70 11.39
C LYS A 96 -20.09 6.78 12.59
N LEU A 97 -20.22 5.48 12.37
CA LEU A 97 -19.74 4.45 13.30
C LEU A 97 -18.23 4.31 13.12
N ARG A 98 -17.48 4.40 14.22
CA ARG A 98 -16.07 4.01 14.24
C ARG A 98 -15.99 2.50 14.45
N LEU A 99 -15.33 1.83 13.52
CA LEU A 99 -15.25 0.38 13.43
C LEU A 99 -13.79 -0.05 13.50
N ALA A 100 -13.56 -1.22 14.08
CA ALA A 100 -12.29 -1.92 14.05
C ALA A 100 -12.50 -3.26 13.32
N GLU A 101 -11.69 -3.52 12.31
CA GLU A 101 -11.45 -4.89 11.84
C GLU A 101 -10.39 -5.51 12.74
N VAL A 102 -10.68 -6.68 13.30
CA VAL A 102 -9.75 -7.39 14.18
C VAL A 102 -9.45 -8.78 13.64
N ALA A 103 -8.23 -9.24 13.86
CA ALA A 103 -7.80 -10.60 13.59
C ALA A 103 -7.54 -11.36 14.89
N PHE A 104 -7.99 -12.61 14.93
CA PHE A 104 -7.63 -13.56 15.98
C PHE A 104 -6.42 -14.36 15.55
N GLU A 105 -5.59 -14.76 16.51
CA GLU A 105 -4.40 -15.56 16.24
C GLU A 105 -4.75 -16.80 15.38
N GLU A 106 -5.67 -17.63 15.83
CA GLU A 106 -5.86 -18.95 15.19
C GLU A 106 -6.50 -18.97 13.78
N TYR A 107 -6.94 -17.84 13.18
CA TYR A 107 -7.83 -17.92 12.00
C TYR A 107 -7.57 -16.98 10.82
N GLY A 108 -6.67 -15.99 10.91
CA GLY A 108 -6.34 -15.05 9.81
C GLY A 108 -7.53 -14.29 9.19
N LYS A 109 -8.75 -14.54 9.66
CA LYS A 109 -9.99 -13.97 9.18
C LYS A 109 -10.26 -12.69 9.96
N LEU A 110 -10.61 -11.64 9.22
CA LEU A 110 -10.99 -10.36 9.79
C LEU A 110 -12.44 -10.39 10.27
N TYR A 111 -12.67 -9.78 11.43
CA TYR A 111 -13.99 -9.61 12.04
C TYR A 111 -14.22 -8.15 12.40
N THR A 112 -15.38 -7.61 12.02
CA THR A 112 -15.70 -6.20 12.29
C THR A 112 -16.37 -6.02 13.65
N TYR A 113 -15.88 -5.07 14.44
CA TYR A 113 -16.42 -4.64 15.73
C TYR A 113 -16.64 -3.12 15.74
N ALA A 114 -17.60 -2.64 16.53
CA ALA A 114 -17.66 -1.23 16.88
C ALA A 114 -16.49 -0.87 17.81
N CYS A 115 -15.82 0.25 17.55
CA CYS A 115 -14.67 0.72 18.33
C CYS A 115 -14.83 2.22 18.64
N PRO A 116 -15.74 2.59 19.56
CA PRO A 116 -16.01 4.00 19.87
C PRO A 116 -14.86 4.70 20.60
N ASP A 117 -14.00 3.93 21.27
CA ASP A 117 -12.84 4.46 22.00
C ASP A 117 -11.75 4.90 21.03
N ARG A 118 -11.60 6.22 20.88
CA ARG A 118 -10.63 6.85 19.96
C ARG A 118 -9.18 6.72 20.40
N SER A 119 -8.91 6.24 21.62
CA SER A 119 -7.53 5.99 22.07
C SER A 119 -6.91 4.75 21.42
N MET A 120 -7.75 3.81 20.97
CA MET A 120 -7.27 2.59 20.31
C MET A 120 -6.87 2.91 18.88
N THR A 121 -5.71 2.44 18.42
CA THR A 121 -5.22 2.62 17.06
C THR A 121 -5.09 1.29 16.33
N GLU A 122 -4.63 1.34 15.09
CA GLU A 122 -4.12 0.14 14.42
C GLU A 122 -2.97 -0.47 15.25
N ASP A 123 -2.74 -1.77 15.07
CA ASP A 123 -1.77 -2.59 15.80
C ASP A 123 -2.04 -2.85 17.30
N ASP A 124 -2.98 -2.13 17.92
CA ASP A 124 -3.39 -2.35 19.30
C ASP A 124 -4.04 -3.74 19.50
N TRP A 125 -3.72 -4.36 20.63
CA TRP A 125 -4.37 -5.57 21.08
C TRP A 125 -5.56 -5.25 21.95
N VAL A 126 -6.68 -5.92 21.67
CA VAL A 126 -7.96 -5.67 22.31
C VAL A 126 -8.63 -6.95 22.76
N MET A 127 -9.49 -6.83 23.77
CA MET A 127 -10.42 -7.90 24.12
C MET A 127 -11.74 -7.68 23.39
N VAL A 128 -12.17 -8.68 22.62
CA VAL A 128 -13.44 -8.64 21.88
C VAL A 128 -14.35 -9.80 22.26
N PRO A 129 -15.67 -9.58 22.36
CA PRO A 129 -16.63 -10.63 22.71
C PRO A 129 -16.94 -11.56 21.52
N VAL A 130 -16.72 -12.87 21.68
CA VAL A 130 -16.93 -13.88 20.63
C VAL A 130 -18.09 -14.83 20.99
N GLY A 131 -18.81 -15.30 19.97
CA GLY A 131 -19.91 -16.27 20.14
C GLY A 131 -21.16 -15.71 20.83
N LYS A 132 -22.16 -16.55 21.10
CA LYS A 132 -23.41 -16.10 21.74
C LYS A 132 -23.21 -15.68 23.20
N GLU A 133 -22.28 -16.32 23.89
CA GLU A 133 -21.98 -16.09 25.30
C GLU A 133 -21.07 -14.87 25.55
N ASN A 134 -20.66 -14.15 24.48
CA ASN A 134 -19.77 -12.99 24.57
C ASN A 134 -18.47 -13.26 25.35
N VAL A 135 -17.90 -14.46 25.17
CA VAL A 135 -16.61 -14.81 25.76
C VAL A 135 -15.55 -13.86 25.21
N LEU A 136 -14.82 -13.18 26.08
CA LEU A 136 -13.77 -12.26 25.68
C LEU A 136 -12.57 -13.06 25.14
N LYS A 137 -12.14 -12.71 23.93
CA LYS A 137 -10.92 -13.22 23.31
C LYS A 137 -10.01 -12.06 22.94
N GLU A 138 -8.71 -12.31 23.01
CA GLU A 138 -7.68 -11.41 22.51
C GLU A 138 -7.72 -11.39 20.97
N ALA A 139 -7.60 -10.20 20.40
CA ALA A 139 -7.51 -9.96 18.97
C ALA A 139 -6.68 -8.70 18.73
N GLN A 140 -6.01 -8.60 17.58
CA GLN A 140 -5.32 -7.37 17.18
C GLN A 140 -6.21 -6.54 16.26
N ILE A 141 -6.22 -5.23 16.45
CA ILE A 141 -6.81 -4.29 15.50
C ILE A 141 -5.94 -4.23 14.25
N ILE A 142 -6.58 -4.46 13.10
CA ILE A 142 -5.97 -4.48 11.77
C ILE A 142 -6.28 -3.21 10.99
N ASN A 143 -7.42 -2.61 11.26
CA ASN A 143 -7.83 -1.38 10.59
C ASN A 143 -8.86 -0.68 11.47
N ILE A 144 -8.76 0.65 11.54
CA ILE A 144 -9.81 1.50 12.06
C ILE A 144 -10.35 2.42 10.98
N TYR A 145 -11.67 2.42 10.82
CA TYR A 145 -12.34 3.29 9.86
C TYR A 145 -13.68 3.80 10.40
N GLU A 146 -14.15 4.89 9.80
CA GLU A 146 -15.45 5.47 10.09
C GLU A 146 -16.39 5.29 8.89
N SER A 147 -17.56 4.71 9.12
CA SER A 147 -18.55 4.49 8.05
C SER A 147 -19.95 4.84 8.53
N TYR A 148 -20.80 5.29 7.61
CA TYR A 148 -22.20 5.49 7.90
C TYR A 148 -22.91 4.13 7.97
N PRO A 149 -23.84 3.92 8.92
CA PRO A 149 -24.66 2.71 9.00
C PRO A 149 -25.29 2.32 7.66
N GLU A 150 -25.69 3.30 6.85
CA GLU A 150 -26.34 3.12 5.55
C GLU A 150 -25.40 2.61 4.45
N THR A 151 -24.10 2.91 4.55
CA THR A 151 -23.06 2.52 3.57
C THR A 151 -22.26 1.31 4.03
N LEU A 152 -22.51 0.81 5.25
CA LEU A 152 -21.76 -0.30 5.80
C LEU A 152 -22.26 -1.63 5.23
N HIS A 153 -21.51 -2.19 4.28
CA HIS A 153 -21.77 -3.51 3.72
C HIS A 153 -21.24 -4.62 4.63
N LEU A 154 -22.04 -5.02 5.63
CA LEU A 154 -21.78 -6.21 6.44
C LEU A 154 -22.61 -7.39 5.95
N ASP A 155 -22.04 -8.59 6.04
CA ASP A 155 -22.77 -9.85 5.84
C ASP A 155 -23.82 -10.13 6.94
N PHE A 156 -24.00 -9.20 7.88
CA PHE A 156 -24.89 -9.33 9.03
C PHE A 156 -25.51 -7.98 9.44
N SER A 157 -26.66 -8.05 10.14
CA SER A 157 -27.33 -6.85 10.66
C SER A 157 -26.48 -6.11 11.70
N LEU A 158 -26.48 -4.77 11.66
CA LEU A 158 -25.86 -3.90 12.66
C LEU A 158 -26.25 -4.23 14.11
N SER A 159 -27.46 -4.77 14.34
CA SER A 159 -27.89 -5.24 15.67
C SER A 159 -27.03 -6.37 16.26
N LYS A 160 -26.27 -7.08 15.40
CA LYS A 160 -25.33 -8.13 15.77
C LYS A 160 -23.89 -7.62 15.87
N LEU A 161 -23.63 -6.36 15.50
CA LEU A 161 -22.32 -5.74 15.62
C LEU A 161 -21.99 -5.62 17.10
N LYS A 162 -20.88 -6.22 17.49
CA LYS A 162 -20.40 -6.17 18.86
C LYS A 162 -19.37 -5.08 19.02
N THR A 163 -19.16 -4.62 20.24
CA THR A 163 -18.20 -3.57 20.55
C THR A 163 -16.91 -4.17 21.09
N VAL A 164 -15.77 -3.59 20.72
CA VAL A 164 -14.49 -3.83 21.39
C VAL A 164 -14.67 -3.55 22.88
N ALA A 165 -14.32 -4.51 23.74
CA ALA A 165 -14.62 -4.42 25.16
C ALA A 165 -13.61 -3.54 25.90
N LYS A 166 -12.32 -3.67 25.57
CA LYS A 166 -11.24 -2.84 26.12
C LYS A 166 -9.94 -2.98 25.31
N LEU A 167 -9.09 -1.97 25.42
CA LEU A 167 -7.68 -2.08 25.11
C LEU A 167 -7.05 -3.10 26.06
N TYR A 168 -6.31 -4.04 25.49
CA TYR A 168 -5.57 -5.05 26.24
C TYR A 168 -4.10 -4.62 26.39
N SER A 169 -3.46 -4.24 25.28
CA SER A 169 -2.11 -3.67 25.27
C SER A 169 -1.87 -2.92 23.95
N THR A 170 -0.92 -2.00 23.96
CA THR A 170 -0.41 -1.38 22.73
C THR A 170 0.54 -2.33 22.00
N PHE A 171 0.87 -2.02 20.74
CA PHE A 171 1.86 -2.75 19.96
C PHE A 171 3.16 -2.97 20.76
N ASN A 172 3.68 -4.20 20.68
CA ASN A 172 4.96 -4.59 21.25
C ASN A 172 5.64 -5.56 20.27
N GLU A 173 6.87 -5.22 19.89
CA GLU A 173 7.72 -5.97 18.97
C GLU A 173 7.96 -7.42 19.39
N GLU A 174 8.20 -7.69 20.68
CA GLU A 174 8.38 -9.07 21.19
C GLU A 174 7.12 -9.90 20.97
N ARG A 175 5.94 -9.29 21.13
CA ARG A 175 4.65 -9.96 20.85
C ARG A 175 4.40 -10.12 19.37
N ALA A 176 4.86 -9.19 18.53
CA ALA A 176 4.77 -9.35 17.08
C ALA A 176 5.57 -10.57 16.62
N ILE A 177 6.79 -10.75 17.14
CA ILE A 177 7.63 -11.93 16.88
C ILE A 177 6.99 -13.20 17.42
N GLU A 178 6.54 -13.20 18.69
CA GLU A 178 5.85 -14.36 19.30
C GLU A 178 4.61 -14.74 18.49
N ARG A 179 3.85 -13.75 18.02
CA ARG A 179 2.70 -13.94 17.14
C ARG A 179 3.11 -14.58 15.82
N VAL A 180 4.09 -14.04 15.09
CA VAL A 180 4.58 -14.62 13.83
C VAL A 180 4.98 -16.09 14.03
N LEU A 181 5.71 -16.38 15.12
CA LEU A 181 6.15 -17.72 15.47
C LEU A 181 4.99 -18.66 15.84
N THR A 182 3.94 -18.15 16.47
CA THR A 182 2.79 -18.95 16.94
C THR A 182 1.76 -19.17 15.83
N LEU A 183 1.52 -18.17 14.99
CA LEU A 183 0.55 -18.19 13.89
C LEU A 183 0.92 -19.13 12.75
N MET A 184 2.22 -19.24 12.46
CA MET A 184 2.67 -19.72 11.16
C MET A 184 3.58 -20.96 11.27
N ASP A 185 3.12 -22.01 11.95
CA ASP A 185 3.74 -23.35 12.01
C ASP A 185 5.28 -23.37 12.18
N LYS A 186 5.87 -22.32 12.76
CA LYS A 186 7.29 -22.12 13.08
C LYS A 186 8.30 -22.33 11.95
N LYS A 187 7.95 -22.05 10.69
CA LYS A 187 8.93 -22.19 9.61
C LYS A 187 9.83 -20.95 9.46
N VAL A 188 10.89 -20.92 10.27
CA VAL A 188 11.93 -19.87 10.25
C VAL A 188 13.11 -20.33 9.39
N LEU A 189 13.60 -19.45 8.51
CA LEU A 189 14.89 -19.62 7.85
C LEU A 189 15.98 -18.98 8.71
N ASP A 190 16.74 -19.79 9.43
CA ASP A 190 17.94 -19.34 10.14
C ASP A 190 19.12 -19.25 9.17
N PHE A 191 19.42 -18.03 8.73
CA PHE A 191 20.46 -17.78 7.74
C PHE A 191 21.88 -18.04 8.29
N SER A 192 22.06 -18.13 9.61
CA SER A 192 23.34 -18.54 10.21
C SER A 192 23.60 -20.04 10.07
N LYS A 193 22.56 -20.84 9.78
CA LYS A 193 22.60 -22.31 9.68
C LYS A 193 22.13 -22.83 8.32
N VAL A 194 21.83 -21.95 7.38
CA VAL A 194 21.32 -22.32 6.07
C VAL A 194 22.36 -23.12 5.26
N ASP A 195 21.88 -24.07 4.45
CA ASP A 195 22.74 -24.77 3.49
C ASP A 195 23.43 -23.74 2.58
N PRO A 196 24.77 -23.78 2.41
CA PRO A 196 25.47 -22.89 1.48
C PRO A 196 24.97 -22.94 0.03
N ASN A 197 24.27 -24.02 -0.36
CA ASN A 197 23.64 -24.18 -1.67
C ASN A 197 22.16 -23.77 -1.70
N PHE A 198 21.65 -23.13 -0.65
CA PHE A 198 20.28 -22.63 -0.63
C PHE A 198 20.03 -21.70 -1.82
N LYS A 199 18.87 -21.88 -2.44
CA LYS A 199 18.41 -21.08 -3.57
C LYS A 199 17.05 -20.47 -3.31
N GLU A 200 16.11 -21.28 -2.85
CA GLU A 200 14.78 -20.78 -2.51
C GLU A 200 14.04 -21.69 -1.52
N GLY A 201 13.05 -21.13 -0.84
CA GLY A 201 12.07 -21.89 -0.07
C GLY A 201 10.99 -21.01 0.53
N THR A 202 9.88 -21.63 0.95
CA THR A 202 8.79 -20.93 1.64
C THR A 202 9.00 -20.93 3.14
N TYR A 203 8.95 -19.75 3.76
CA TYR A 203 9.15 -19.50 5.17
C TYR A 203 8.17 -18.43 5.67
N HIS A 204 8.13 -18.26 6.97
CA HIS A 204 7.28 -17.28 7.66
C HIS A 204 8.10 -16.17 8.30
N MET A 205 9.37 -16.45 8.58
CA MET A 205 10.32 -15.50 9.13
C MET A 205 11.72 -15.84 8.64
N LEU A 206 12.52 -14.81 8.44
CA LEU A 206 13.94 -14.90 8.13
C LEU A 206 14.72 -14.41 9.36
N GLU A 207 15.67 -15.18 9.85
CA GLU A 207 16.62 -14.78 10.87
C GLU A 207 17.98 -14.52 10.24
N THR A 208 18.55 -13.37 10.55
CA THR A 208 19.81 -12.86 9.98
C THR A 208 20.73 -12.35 11.09
N PRO A 209 21.98 -11.97 10.79
CA PRO A 209 22.87 -11.40 11.80
C PRO A 209 22.37 -10.10 12.45
N MET A 210 21.55 -9.30 11.75
CA MET A 210 20.99 -8.05 12.26
C MET A 210 19.67 -8.25 13.00
N GLY A 211 18.86 -9.24 12.60
CA GLY A 211 17.58 -9.52 13.24
C GLY A 211 16.65 -10.42 12.43
N TYR A 212 15.40 -10.45 12.84
CA TYR A 212 14.31 -11.15 12.20
C TYR A 212 13.57 -10.25 11.20
N PHE A 213 13.13 -10.83 10.10
CA PHE A 213 12.34 -10.16 9.07
C PHE A 213 11.15 -11.01 8.67
N TRP A 214 10.01 -10.36 8.46
CA TRP A 214 8.78 -11.00 7.98
C TRP A 214 7.95 -10.04 7.14
N ILE A 215 6.98 -10.58 6.42
CA ILE A 215 6.03 -9.80 5.64
C ILE A 215 4.68 -9.84 6.33
N GLU A 216 4.06 -8.66 6.48
CA GLU A 216 2.67 -8.55 6.89
C GLU A 216 1.79 -8.05 5.74
N LEU A 217 0.73 -8.81 5.47
CA LEU A 217 -0.38 -8.38 4.63
C LEU A 217 -1.51 -7.94 5.55
N ASN A 218 -1.90 -6.66 5.47
CA ASN A 218 -2.92 -6.06 6.33
C ASN A 218 -2.65 -6.38 7.81
N GLN A 219 -1.45 -6.08 8.30
CA GLN A 219 -1.03 -6.33 9.69
C GLN A 219 -1.14 -7.80 10.12
N GLN A 220 -1.19 -8.75 9.17
CA GLN A 220 -1.18 -10.18 9.42
C GLN A 220 0.07 -10.79 8.80
N PRO A 221 0.89 -11.52 9.58
CA PRO A 221 2.02 -12.24 9.05
C PRO A 221 1.54 -13.25 8.00
N ILE A 222 2.25 -13.32 6.88
CA ILE A 222 1.97 -14.27 5.80
C ILE A 222 3.21 -15.07 5.44
N PRO A 223 3.04 -16.28 4.85
CA PRO A 223 4.15 -16.98 4.22
C PRO A 223 4.78 -16.14 3.12
N MET A 224 6.09 -16.33 2.96
CA MET A 224 6.89 -15.70 1.94
C MET A 224 7.83 -16.72 1.29
N LYS A 225 8.02 -16.60 -0.02
CA LYS A 225 9.08 -17.27 -0.75
C LYS A 225 10.35 -16.44 -0.57
N ILE A 226 11.37 -17.03 0.05
CA ILE A 226 12.70 -16.44 0.14
C ILE A 226 13.53 -17.04 -0.99
N THR A 227 14.14 -16.18 -1.82
CA THR A 227 15.04 -16.57 -2.90
C THR A 227 16.39 -15.88 -2.70
N GLN A 228 17.48 -16.62 -2.72
CA GLN A 228 18.84 -16.09 -2.64
C GLN A 228 19.41 -15.85 -4.02
N TYR A 229 19.90 -14.64 -4.26
CA TYR A 229 20.58 -14.27 -5.49
C TYR A 229 22.09 -14.33 -5.29
N SER A 230 22.80 -14.58 -6.39
CA SER A 230 24.24 -14.44 -6.45
C SER A 230 24.53 -13.15 -7.19
N PHE A 231 24.87 -12.10 -6.45
CA PHE A 231 25.39 -10.87 -7.02
C PHE A 231 26.90 -11.02 -7.17
N VAL A 232 27.37 -11.05 -8.42
CA VAL A 232 28.79 -11.21 -8.74
C VAL A 232 29.17 -10.04 -9.62
N ASP A 233 29.72 -9.01 -8.99
CA ASP A 233 30.39 -7.91 -9.64
C ASP A 233 31.81 -7.79 -9.05
N ASP A 234 32.78 -7.45 -9.90
CA ASP A 234 34.20 -7.43 -9.53
C ASP A 234 34.54 -6.24 -8.61
N GLU A 235 33.74 -5.17 -8.66
CA GLU A 235 33.88 -3.95 -7.87
C GLU A 235 32.86 -3.89 -6.72
N TYR A 236 31.64 -4.37 -6.97
CA TYR A 236 30.52 -4.27 -6.05
C TYR A 236 30.14 -5.66 -5.52
N SER A 237 30.52 -5.96 -4.29
CA SER A 237 30.21 -7.27 -3.68
C SER A 237 29.39 -7.13 -2.41
N VAL A 238 28.44 -8.04 -2.24
CA VAL A 238 27.63 -8.19 -1.04
C VAL A 238 27.81 -9.58 -0.44
N ASP A 239 27.70 -9.69 0.88
CA ASP A 239 27.78 -11.00 1.54
C ASP A 239 26.52 -11.82 1.26
N CYS A 240 25.37 -11.15 1.12
CA CYS A 240 24.12 -11.78 0.75
C CYS A 240 23.12 -10.78 0.14
N VAL A 241 22.29 -11.28 -0.77
CA VAL A 241 21.09 -10.61 -1.27
C VAL A 241 19.94 -11.62 -1.33
N LEU A 242 18.80 -11.25 -0.76
CA LEU A 242 17.60 -12.07 -0.67
C LEU A 242 16.39 -11.31 -1.17
N LYS A 243 15.56 -12.00 -1.97
CA LYS A 243 14.20 -11.56 -2.27
C LYS A 243 13.21 -12.26 -1.36
N MET A 244 12.30 -11.49 -0.79
CA MET A 244 11.22 -11.91 0.09
C MET A 244 9.90 -11.61 -0.62
N GLN A 245 9.30 -12.65 -1.22
CA GLN A 245 8.09 -12.52 -2.02
C GLN A 245 6.88 -13.06 -1.24
N PRO A 246 5.78 -12.29 -1.09
CA PRO A 246 4.63 -12.74 -0.33
C PRO A 246 3.88 -13.89 -1.04
N ILE A 247 3.32 -14.83 -0.25
CA ILE A 247 2.53 -15.98 -0.74
C ILE A 247 1.09 -15.89 -0.23
N GLY A 248 0.14 -16.32 -1.05
CA GLY A 248 -1.28 -16.40 -0.65
C GLY A 248 -2.00 -15.06 -0.68
N VAL A 249 -1.46 -14.08 -1.39
CA VAL A 249 -2.02 -12.75 -1.50
C VAL A 249 -3.17 -12.73 -2.52
N THR A 250 -4.28 -12.10 -2.14
CA THR A 250 -5.39 -11.77 -3.04
C THR A 250 -5.45 -10.24 -3.22
N PRO A 251 -5.08 -9.70 -4.39
CA PRO A 251 -4.90 -8.26 -4.61
C PRO A 251 -6.07 -7.38 -4.21
N ASP A 252 -7.31 -7.81 -4.46
CA ASP A 252 -8.52 -7.02 -4.21
C ASP A 252 -8.80 -6.73 -2.73
N LYS A 253 -8.00 -7.29 -1.82
CA LYS A 253 -8.14 -7.14 -0.37
C LYS A 253 -6.93 -6.52 0.29
N ILE A 254 -5.92 -6.11 -0.48
CA ILE A 254 -4.70 -5.53 0.09
C ILE A 254 -4.96 -4.07 0.46
N LYS A 255 -4.82 -3.76 1.73
CA LYS A 255 -4.78 -2.40 2.29
C LYS A 255 -3.34 -1.97 2.53
N THR A 256 -2.50 -2.87 3.04
CA THR A 256 -1.06 -2.63 3.25
C THR A 256 -0.27 -3.93 3.04
N LEU A 257 0.88 -3.87 2.37
CA LEU A 257 1.89 -4.94 2.41
C LEU A 257 3.20 -4.36 2.93
N LYS A 258 3.67 -4.81 4.09
CA LYS A 258 4.82 -4.23 4.79
C LYS A 258 5.93 -5.25 4.98
N LEU A 259 7.18 -4.84 4.80
CA LEU A 259 8.33 -5.54 5.37
C LEU A 259 8.51 -5.07 6.81
N LEU A 260 8.59 -6.02 7.74
CA LEU A 260 8.78 -5.74 9.15
C LEU A 260 10.07 -6.38 9.63
N SER A 261 10.62 -5.80 10.69
CA SER A 261 11.77 -6.35 11.39
C SER A 261 11.71 -6.00 12.88
N ASN A 262 12.48 -6.73 13.67
CA ASN A 262 12.73 -6.44 15.07
C ASN A 262 14.00 -5.57 15.28
N ILE A 263 14.51 -4.97 14.20
CA ILE A 263 15.65 -4.05 14.29
C ILE A 263 15.12 -2.62 14.35
N ASP A 264 15.64 -1.86 15.31
CA ASP A 264 15.36 -0.44 15.40
C ASP A 264 16.32 0.35 14.50
N LEU A 265 15.94 0.55 13.23
CA LEU A 265 16.73 1.30 12.25
C LEU A 265 16.91 2.77 12.62
N THR A 266 16.12 3.33 13.54
CA THR A 266 16.34 4.71 14.03
C THR A 266 17.63 4.85 14.84
N THR A 267 18.21 3.72 15.27
CA THR A 267 19.51 3.65 15.95
C THR A 267 20.68 3.38 15.01
N TRP A 268 20.42 3.25 13.70
CA TRP A 268 21.43 3.05 12.67
C TRP A 268 21.70 4.36 11.94
N ASN A 269 22.89 4.49 11.36
CA ASN A 269 23.21 5.63 10.52
C ASN A 269 22.63 5.39 9.12
N GLU A 270 21.68 6.21 8.66
CA GLU A 270 21.29 6.21 7.25
C GLU A 270 22.50 6.62 6.41
N VAL A 271 22.83 5.80 5.41
CA VAL A 271 23.99 6.00 4.53
C VAL A 271 23.54 6.62 3.22
N ASP A 272 22.54 6.02 2.58
CA ASP A 272 22.04 6.45 1.28
C ASP A 272 20.61 5.96 1.02
N VAL A 273 19.97 6.57 0.03
CA VAL A 273 18.69 6.13 -0.54
C VAL A 273 18.99 5.16 -1.67
N VAL A 274 18.32 4.00 -1.65
CA VAL A 274 18.36 3.03 -2.76
C VAL A 274 17.17 3.32 -3.64
N SER A 275 17.39 3.90 -4.82
CA SER A 275 16.28 4.25 -5.71
C SER A 275 16.68 4.25 -7.17
N ASP A 276 15.99 3.43 -7.96
CA ASP A 276 16.08 3.41 -9.41
C ASP A 276 14.72 3.08 -10.06
N GLU A 277 14.71 2.62 -11.31
CA GLU A 277 13.46 2.27 -12.01
C GLU A 277 12.83 0.94 -11.55
N PHE A 278 13.53 0.15 -10.73
CA PHE A 278 13.14 -1.19 -10.29
C PHE A 278 12.95 -1.33 -8.78
N GLY A 279 13.51 -0.43 -7.97
CA GLY A 279 13.44 -0.50 -6.51
C GLY A 279 13.43 0.86 -5.81
N GLU A 280 12.77 0.93 -4.65
CA GLU A 280 12.86 2.06 -3.72
C GLU A 280 13.08 1.57 -2.30
N GLY A 281 14.01 2.19 -1.60
CA GLY A 281 14.53 1.72 -0.33
C GLY A 281 15.65 2.59 0.21
N TYR A 282 16.37 2.01 1.18
CA TYR A 282 17.39 2.73 1.94
C TYR A 282 18.50 1.78 2.36
N GLN A 283 19.64 2.38 2.68
CA GLN A 283 20.83 1.73 3.20
C GLN A 283 21.22 2.35 4.54
N TRP A 284 21.61 1.50 5.49
CA TRP A 284 22.06 1.89 6.82
C TRP A 284 23.39 1.23 7.18
N GLU A 285 24.12 1.87 8.10
CA GLU A 285 25.33 1.37 8.73
C GLU A 285 25.18 1.32 10.25
N LYS A 286 25.65 0.22 10.84
CA LYS A 286 25.86 0.12 12.28
C LYS A 286 26.95 -0.89 12.61
N ASP A 287 27.86 -0.50 13.50
CA ASP A 287 28.92 -1.35 14.04
C ASP A 287 29.78 -2.06 12.95
N GLY A 288 29.99 -1.39 11.82
CA GLY A 288 30.79 -1.93 10.71
C GLY A 288 30.04 -2.92 9.80
N LEU A 289 28.71 -2.99 9.89
CA LEU A 289 27.83 -3.70 8.99
C LEU A 289 27.00 -2.70 8.17
N THR A 290 26.94 -2.90 6.85
CA THR A 290 25.99 -2.24 5.97
C THR A 290 24.80 -3.15 5.72
N PHE A 291 23.60 -2.62 5.85
CA PHE A 291 22.33 -3.29 5.55
C PHE A 291 21.51 -2.41 4.63
N GLY A 292 20.79 -3.00 3.67
CA GLY A 292 19.81 -2.27 2.88
C GLY A 292 18.55 -3.10 2.63
N ALA A 293 17.45 -2.39 2.43
CA ALA A 293 16.16 -2.96 2.08
C ALA A 293 15.45 -2.10 1.05
N SER A 294 14.88 -2.73 0.02
CA SER A 294 14.06 -2.08 -1.00
C SER A 294 12.76 -2.84 -1.25
N GLY A 295 11.72 -2.12 -1.66
CA GLY A 295 10.52 -2.70 -2.26
C GLY A 295 10.68 -2.69 -3.78
N ILE A 296 10.26 -3.77 -4.44
CA ILE A 296 10.31 -3.86 -5.90
C ILE A 296 9.21 -2.98 -6.50
N ILE A 297 9.59 -2.08 -7.39
CA ILE A 297 8.68 -1.18 -8.11
C ILE A 297 8.21 -1.87 -9.39
N THR A 298 6.89 -1.89 -9.60
CA THR A 298 6.29 -2.48 -10.82
C THR A 298 5.84 -1.41 -11.82
N ASN A 299 5.87 -0.14 -11.40
CA ASN A 299 5.53 1.03 -12.20
C ASN A 299 6.67 2.04 -12.24
N PHE A 300 7.17 2.32 -13.44
CA PHE A 300 8.27 3.25 -13.73
C PHE A 300 8.04 4.71 -13.24
N ASP A 301 6.87 5.03 -12.67
CA ASP A 301 6.59 6.35 -12.08
C ASP A 301 6.90 6.43 -10.55
N GLY A 302 7.38 5.36 -9.91
CA GLY A 302 8.00 5.41 -8.58
C GLY A 302 7.10 5.63 -7.36
N CYS A 303 5.77 5.56 -7.49
CA CYS A 303 4.84 5.86 -6.36
C CYS A 303 4.21 4.63 -5.69
N GLU A 304 4.76 3.42 -5.89
CA GLU A 304 4.14 2.19 -5.37
C GLU A 304 4.67 1.78 -4.00
N VAL A 305 5.92 2.14 -3.71
CA VAL A 305 6.66 1.78 -2.51
C VAL A 305 6.91 3.05 -1.71
N SER A 306 6.85 2.95 -0.39
CA SER A 306 7.18 4.03 0.53
C SER A 306 7.85 3.46 1.77
N SER A 307 8.30 4.33 2.68
CA SER A 307 8.98 3.95 3.92
C SER A 307 8.05 4.04 5.13
N SER A 308 7.99 2.97 5.92
CA SER A 308 7.26 2.96 7.19
C SER A 308 7.92 3.88 8.23
N GLU A 309 7.29 4.10 9.38
CA GLU A 309 7.90 4.80 10.53
C GLU A 309 9.21 4.13 11.02
N HIS A 310 9.40 2.85 10.68
CA HIS A 310 10.62 2.10 10.97
C HIS A 310 11.62 2.10 9.81
N TYR A 311 11.42 2.95 8.80
CA TYR A 311 12.25 3.09 7.60
C TYR A 311 12.34 1.85 6.70
N LEU A 312 11.55 0.80 6.97
CA LEU A 312 11.45 -0.35 6.07
C LEU A 312 10.42 -0.10 4.96
N PRO A 313 10.68 -0.61 3.74
CA PRO A 313 9.77 -0.47 2.61
C PRO A 313 8.39 -1.11 2.85
N PHE A 314 7.36 -0.46 2.33
CA PHE A 314 6.02 -1.03 2.23
C PHE A 314 5.31 -0.54 0.97
N TYR A 315 4.29 -1.26 0.54
CA TYR A 315 3.47 -0.89 -0.61
C TYR A 315 2.29 -0.02 -0.17
N ASP A 316 2.29 1.24 -0.62
CA ASP A 316 1.19 2.20 -0.45
C ASP A 316 0.00 1.87 -1.35
N TYR A 317 0.30 1.33 -2.53
CA TYR A 317 -0.67 0.96 -3.53
C TYR A 317 -0.24 -0.33 -4.24
N TRP A 318 -1.21 -1.18 -4.55
CA TRP A 318 -0.98 -2.46 -5.18
C TRP A 318 -1.75 -2.57 -6.50
N ARG A 319 -1.04 -2.74 -7.62
CA ARG A 319 -1.68 -2.94 -8.92
C ARG A 319 -2.09 -4.39 -9.08
N THR A 320 -3.37 -4.66 -8.85
CA THR A 320 -3.99 -5.96 -9.12
C THR A 320 -3.67 -6.47 -10.53
N GLU A 321 -3.64 -5.59 -11.53
CA GLU A 321 -3.30 -5.93 -12.92
C GLU A 321 -1.88 -6.49 -13.08
N MET A 322 -0.88 -5.85 -12.46
CA MET A 322 0.51 -6.31 -12.54
C MET A 322 0.71 -7.61 -11.78
N TYR A 323 0.08 -7.74 -10.61
CA TYR A 323 0.14 -8.98 -9.85
C TYR A 323 -0.51 -10.15 -10.60
N ASN A 324 -1.68 -9.92 -11.20
CA ASN A 324 -2.38 -10.94 -12.00
C ASN A 324 -1.56 -11.35 -13.24
N ARG A 325 -0.73 -10.44 -13.76
CA ARG A 325 0.18 -10.74 -14.87
C ARG A 325 1.36 -11.58 -14.41
N ASN A 326 2.03 -11.17 -13.34
CA ASN A 326 3.11 -11.93 -12.73
C ASN A 326 3.23 -11.59 -11.23
N PRO A 327 2.86 -12.51 -10.33
CA PRO A 327 3.03 -12.34 -8.88
C PRO A 327 4.49 -12.13 -8.47
N ASP A 328 5.44 -12.56 -9.29
CA ASP A 328 6.87 -12.40 -9.02
C ASP A 328 7.34 -10.94 -9.12
N TYR A 329 6.52 -10.02 -9.62
CA TYR A 329 6.89 -8.60 -9.63
C TYR A 329 6.85 -7.94 -8.25
N TYR A 330 6.19 -8.56 -7.28
CA TYR A 330 6.08 -7.99 -5.95
C TYR A 330 6.99 -8.68 -4.95
N GLY A 331 7.52 -7.90 -4.02
CA GLY A 331 8.34 -8.41 -2.93
C GLY A 331 9.32 -7.36 -2.45
N PHE A 332 10.05 -7.74 -1.43
CA PHE A 332 11.09 -6.92 -0.85
C PHE A 332 12.44 -7.55 -1.13
N MET A 333 13.45 -6.73 -1.35
CA MET A 333 14.84 -7.15 -1.43
C MET A 333 15.53 -6.70 -0.14
N ILE A 334 16.40 -7.55 0.39
CA ILE A 334 17.32 -7.17 1.46
C ILE A 334 18.73 -7.62 1.10
N ALA A 335 19.73 -6.84 1.48
CA ALA A 335 21.12 -7.16 1.26
C ALA A 335 21.96 -6.67 2.44
N TRP A 336 23.09 -7.34 2.68
CA TRP A 336 24.04 -6.89 3.69
C TRP A 336 25.48 -7.26 3.32
N LYS A 337 26.40 -6.50 3.88
CA LYS A 337 27.85 -6.71 3.79
C LYS A 337 28.57 -6.03 4.93
N LYS A 338 29.86 -6.33 5.11
CA LYS A 338 30.73 -5.49 5.93
C LYS A 338 30.84 -4.08 5.36
N PHE A 339 30.80 -3.09 6.24
CA PHE A 339 30.96 -1.68 5.88
C PHE A 339 32.35 -1.40 5.32
N VAL A 340 32.41 -0.66 4.22
CA VAL A 340 33.65 -0.22 3.56
C VAL A 340 33.75 1.30 3.61
N SER A 341 32.77 2.00 3.05
CA SER A 341 32.64 3.45 3.08
C SER A 341 31.19 3.86 2.82
N ILE A 342 30.86 5.13 3.03
CA ILE A 342 29.55 5.70 2.65
C ILE A 342 29.39 5.88 1.14
N GLU A 343 30.49 5.79 0.37
CA GLU A 343 30.49 5.91 -1.10
C GLU A 343 30.37 4.54 -1.79
N ASP A 344 30.26 3.45 -1.02
CA ASP A 344 30.16 2.09 -1.53
C ASP A 344 28.74 1.79 -2.03
N LEU A 345 28.59 1.67 -3.35
CA LEU A 345 27.33 1.41 -4.04
C LEU A 345 26.93 -0.07 -4.09
N SER A 346 27.65 -0.97 -3.40
CA SER A 346 27.41 -2.42 -3.51
C SER A 346 26.00 -2.84 -3.12
N ILE A 347 25.43 -2.19 -2.10
CA ILE A 347 24.08 -2.50 -1.63
C ILE A 347 23.04 -1.91 -2.57
N ASP A 348 23.26 -0.69 -3.06
CA ASP A 348 22.40 -0.04 -4.07
C ASP A 348 22.25 -0.92 -5.32
N PHE A 349 23.36 -1.35 -5.93
CA PHE A 349 23.34 -2.23 -7.09
C PHE A 349 22.80 -3.63 -6.83
N ALA A 350 22.90 -4.14 -5.59
CA ALA A 350 22.37 -5.47 -5.26
C ALA A 350 20.84 -5.45 -5.05
N LEU A 351 20.26 -4.28 -4.76
CA LEU A 351 18.86 -4.10 -4.41
C LEU A 351 18.00 -3.52 -5.54
N THR A 352 18.63 -3.17 -6.66
CA THR A 352 18.03 -2.58 -7.85
C THR A 352 18.04 -3.55 -9.03
#